data_AF-A0A952Y4K0-F1
#
_entry.id   AF-A0A952Y4K0-F1
#
_cell.length_a   1.000
_cell.length_b   1.000
_cell.length_c   1.000
_cell.angle_alpha   90.00
_cell.angle_beta   90.00
_cell.angle_gamma   90.00
#
_symmetry.space_group_name_H-M   'P 1'
#
loop_
_entity.id
_entity.type
_entity.pdbx_description
1 polymer ?
#
loop_
_entity_poly.entity_id
_entity_poly.type
_entity_poly.pdbx_seq_one_letter_code
_entity_poly.pdbx_strand_id
1 'polypeptide(L)' 'MLDELIPAVARGAGLSPEQAALAVAAMLKFFTARLPSSLVGELHERLGTQTANAPRSVRHARDRTKPE' A
#
# COMPACT_ATOMS: atom_id res chain seq x y z
N MET A 1 -9.57 -2.86 -2.40
CA MET A 1 -10.26 -1.56 -2.16
C MET A 1 -9.25 -0.44 -1.90
N LEU A 2 -8.35 -0.54 -0.90
CA LEU A 2 -7.26 0.44 -0.75
C LEU A 2 -6.20 0.35 -1.85
N ASP A 3 -5.96 -0.86 -2.37
CA ASP A 3 -5.07 -1.08 -3.52
C ASP A 3 -5.51 -0.35 -4.79
N GLU A 4 -6.80 0.00 -4.90
CA GLU A 4 -7.35 0.77 -6.01
C GLU A 4 -7.39 2.28 -5.73
N LEU A 5 -7.31 2.68 -4.46
CA LEU A 5 -7.34 4.07 -4.05
C LEU A 5 -6.06 4.82 -4.46
N ILE A 6 -4.88 4.21 -4.28
CA ILE A 6 -3.61 4.82 -4.67
C ILE A 6 -3.54 5.04 -6.20
N PRO A 7 -3.86 4.05 -7.06
CA PRO A 7 -3.97 4.27 -8.51
C PRO A 7 -5.02 5.30 -8.93
N ALA A 8 -6.14 5.40 -8.21
CA ALA A 8 -7.17 6.39 -8.49
C ALA A 8 -6.68 7.81 -8.16
N VAL A 9 -6.05 8.00 -6.99
CA VAL A 9 -5.47 9.28 -6.57
C VAL A 9 -4.32 9.69 -7.48
N ALA A 10 -3.44 8.75 -7.84
CA ALA A 10 -2.34 9.01 -8.78
C ALA A 10 -2.86 9.55 -10.12
N ARG A 11 -3.86 8.89 -10.71
CA ARG A 11 -4.46 9.33 -11.99
C ARG A 11 -5.23 10.65 -11.87
N GLY A 12 -6.01 10.82 -10.80
CA GLY A 12 -6.84 12.02 -10.62
C GLY A 12 -6.03 13.29 -10.35
N ALA A 13 -4.88 13.16 -9.68
CA ALA A 13 -4.04 14.30 -9.30
C ALA A 13 -2.74 14.42 -10.10
N GLY A 14 -2.47 13.50 -11.05
CA GLY A 14 -1.23 13.50 -11.83
C GLY A 14 0.03 13.24 -11.00
N LEU A 15 -0.09 12.43 -9.94
CA LEU A 15 1.00 12.13 -9.00
C LEU A 15 1.75 10.85 -9.37
N SER A 16 3.02 10.77 -8.99
CA SER A 16 3.73 9.49 -9.01
C SER A 16 3.07 8.50 -8.02
N PRO A 17 3.23 7.17 -8.22
CA PRO A 17 2.67 6.17 -7.29
C PRO A 17 3.11 6.38 -5.84
N GLU A 18 4.38 6.78 -5.65
CA GLU A 18 4.96 7.06 -4.33
C GLU A 18 4.34 8.30 -3.67
N GLN A 19 4.13 9.37 -4.44
CA GLN A 19 3.47 10.59 -3.95
C GLN A 19 1.99 10.32 -3.62
N ALA A 20 1.30 9.54 -4.44
CA ALA A 20 -0.09 9.15 -4.20
C ALA A 20 -0.21 8.29 -2.93
N ALA A 21 0.72 7.37 -2.70
CA ALA A 21 0.76 6.55 -1.48
C ALA A 21 0.94 7.43 -0.23
N LEU A 22 1.86 8.41 -0.27
CA LEU A 22 2.07 9.35 0.83
C LEU A 22 0.83 10.22 1.09
N ALA A 23 0.17 10.71 0.04
CA ALA A 23 -1.04 11.51 0.15
C ALA A 23 -2.19 10.72 0.80
N VAL A 24 -2.42 9.48 0.35
CA VAL A 24 -3.43 8.59 0.94
C VAL A 24 -3.12 8.31 2.41
N ALA A 25 -1.86 8.01 2.76
CA ALA A 25 -1.47 7.78 4.14
C ALA A 25 -1.70 9.02 5.04
N ALA A 26 -1.39 10.22 4.54
CA ALA A 26 -1.61 11.47 5.26
C ALA A 26 -3.12 11.74 5.47
N MET A 27 -3.95 11.52 4.46
CA MET A 27 -5.41 11.63 4.58
C MET A 27 -5.97 10.67 5.62
N LEU A 28 -5.55 9.40 5.58
CA LEU A 28 -6.00 8.40 6.55
C LEU A 28 -5.60 8.80 7.97
N LYS A 29 -4.37 9.25 8.20
CA LYS A 29 -3.92 9.76 9.50
C LYS A 29 -4.75 10.97 9.97
N PHE A 30 -5.08 11.89 9.07
CA PHE A 30 -5.90 13.05 9.40
C PHE A 30 -7.32 12.65 9.82
N PHE A 31 -7.95 11.73 9.08
CA PHE A 31 -9.28 11.25 9.41
C PHE A 31 -9.30 10.45 10.70
N THR A 32 -8.28 9.64 10.98
CA THR A 32 -8.19 8.85 12.22
C THR A 32 -7.82 9.66 13.44
N ALA A 33 -7.11 10.80 13.29
CA ALA A 33 -6.75 11.66 14.41
C ALA A 33 -7.97 12.26 15.15
N ARG A 34 -9.16 12.28 14.52
CA ARG A 34 -10.39 12.82 15.13
C ARG A 34 -11.39 11.74 15.53
N LEU A 35 -11.05 10.47 15.37
CA LEU A 35 -11.93 9.36 15.71
C LEU A 35 -11.72 8.91 17.16
N PRO A 36 -12.80 8.53 17.88
CA PRO A 36 -12.68 7.89 19.19
C PRO A 36 -11.75 6.68 19.10
N SER A 37 -10.89 6.50 20.09
CA SER A 37 -9.75 5.58 20.09
C SER A 37 -10.08 4.12 19.71
N SER A 38 -11.30 3.65 19.96
CA SER A 38 -11.76 2.31 19.55
C SER A 38 -11.82 2.15 18.03
N LEU A 39 -12.30 3.17 17.30
CA LEU A 39 -12.42 3.11 15.84
C LEU A 39 -11.06 3.18 15.13
N VAL A 40 -10.09 3.85 15.77
CA VAL A 40 -8.71 3.97 15.27
C VAL A 40 -7.97 2.63 15.34
N GLY A 41 -8.19 1.86 16.43
CA GLY A 41 -7.64 0.51 16.58
C GLY A 41 -8.08 -0.41 15.44
N GLU A 42 -9.38 -0.45 15.17
CA GLU A 42 -9.95 -1.26 14.07
C GLU A 42 -9.42 -0.84 12.70
N LEU A 43 -9.22 0.47 12.46
CA LEU A 43 -8.62 0.96 11.22
C LEU A 43 -7.15 0.56 11.07
N HIS A 44 -6.35 0.62 12.15
CA HIS A 44 -4.98 0.14 12.15
C HIS A 44 -4.88 -1.36 11.88
N GLU A 45 -5.76 -2.18 12.46
CA GLU A 45 -5.79 -3.62 12.19
C GLU A 45 -6.12 -3.93 10.72
N ARG A 46 -7.08 -3.21 10.13
CA ARG A 46 -7.44 -3.37 8.70
C ARG A 46 -6.38 -2.84 7.74
N LEU A 47 -5.55 -1.88 8.16
CA LEU A 47 -4.40 -1.40 7.39
C LEU A 47 -3.17 -2.32 7.52
N GLY A 48 -2.83 -2.76 8.74
CA GLY A 48 -1.66 -3.60 9.00
C GLY A 48 -1.75 -5.00 8.38
N THR A 49 -2.96 -5.52 8.22
CA THR A 49 -3.22 -6.81 7.55
C THR A 49 -2.92 -6.80 6.05
N GLN A 50 -2.95 -5.64 5.39
CA GLN A 50 -2.65 -5.54 3.95
C GLN A 50 -1.13 -5.49 3.66
N THR A 51 -0.32 -4.91 4.56
CA THR A 51 1.15 -4.95 4.44
C THR A 51 1.72 -6.37 4.58
N ALA A 52 1.07 -7.23 5.36
CA ALA A 52 1.49 -8.63 5.52
C ALA A 52 1.21 -9.50 4.28
N ASN A 53 0.41 -9.02 3.32
CA ASN A 53 -0.01 -9.81 2.15
C ASN A 53 0.63 -9.36 0.83
N ALA A 54 1.72 -8.58 0.87
CA ALA A 54 2.51 -8.30 -0.32
C ALA A 54 3.10 -9.61 -0.87
N PRO A 55 2.83 -10.00 -2.14
CA PRO A 55 3.37 -11.22 -2.69
C PRO A 55 4.90 -11.11 -2.72
N ARG A 56 5.57 -12.02 -2.00
CA ARG A 56 7.01 -12.23 -2.13
C ARG A 56 7.29 -12.52 -3.59
N SER A 57 7.80 -11.51 -4.30
CA SER A 57 8.34 -11.66 -5.64
C SER A 57 9.45 -12.72 -5.58
N VAL A 58 9.11 -13.94 -6.00
CA VAL A 58 10.05 -15.03 -6.16
C VAL A 58 10.99 -14.61 -7.28
N ARG A 59 12.14 -14.08 -6.86
CA ARG A 59 13.22 -13.68 -7.76
C ARG A 59 13.54 -14.84 -8.70
N HIS A 60 13.40 -14.60 -9.99
CA HIS A 60 13.96 -15.41 -11.06
C HIS A 60 15.45 -15.66 -10.82
N ALA A 61 15.81 -16.85 -10.36
CA ALA A 61 17.16 -17.38 -10.52
C ALA A 61 17.23 -18.08 -11.88
N ARG A 62 17.49 -17.29 -12.93
CA ARG A 62 18.21 -17.80 -14.10
C ARG A 62 19.65 -18.02 -13.65
N ASP A 63 20.06 -19.26 -13.46
CA ASP A 63 21.49 -19.61 -13.56
C ASP A 63 21.65 -20.83 -14.47
N ARG A 64 21.94 -20.52 -15.74
CA ARG A 64 22.95 -21.17 -16.56
C ARG A 64 22.75 -22.66 -16.85
N THR A 65 21.94 -22.91 -17.88
CA THR A 65 22.26 -23.92 -18.90
C THR A 65 23.65 -23.61 -19.46
N LYS A 66 24.60 -24.53 -19.29
CA LYS A 66 25.85 -24.55 -20.08
C LYS A 66 25.82 -25.82 -20.95
N PRO A 67 26.02 -25.71 -22.28
CA PRO A 67 26.31 -26.85 -23.14
C PRO A 67 27.83 -27.14 -23.15
N GLU A 68 28.19 -28.27 -23.75
CA GLU A 68 29.52 -28.88 -23.95
C GLU A 68 29.84 -30.02 -22.96
#